data_AF-A0A356PFU5-F1
#
_entry.id   AF-A0A356PFU5-F1
#
_cell.length_a   1.000
_cell.length_b   1.000
_cell.length_c   1.000
_cell.angle_alpha   90.00
_cell.angle_beta   90.00
_cell.angle_gamma   90.00
#
_symmetry.space_group_name_H-M   'P 1'
#
loop_
_entity.id
_entity.type
_entity.pdbx_description
1 polymer ?
#
loop_
_entity_poly.entity_id
_entity_poly.type
_entity_poly.pdbx_seq_one_letter_code
_entity_poly.pdbx_strand_id
1 'polypeptide(L)'
;MLNRLNQLNLSRYKTSILLGFMALNFLLTGVDVFIAHSENGFFRWEVIPLIFSPLAVVAVLAQLVFQHNIVVKRTFQTVMWVGVVVGVVGTLFHLTGNATSSQQSLNSLLVTGSPIAAPIAFAGISCYALASVHYLGTIRRSKLLVLVGLGFLGAVIAAFLDHARLGFVPSYTLIPLVSGTLATLACFYRAHSPANLNPDATYILSSILTLNLVVGIMGFGFHLFGDLAGAQTVVWARIMYRNPLLGPLLFCNLALLGGLSLLPEPDVRHGDVKIE
;
A
#
# COMPACT_ATOMS: atom_id res chain seq x y z
N MET A 1 -23.23 -13.94 -0.85
CA MET A 1 -22.30 -13.20 -1.73
C MET A 1 -21.12 -14.08 -2.20
N LEU A 2 -20.42 -14.78 -1.30
CA LEU A 2 -19.32 -15.73 -1.63
C LEU A 2 -19.70 -16.81 -2.68
N ASN A 3 -20.89 -17.42 -2.57
CA ASN A 3 -21.34 -18.44 -3.55
C ASN A 3 -21.55 -17.90 -4.97
N ARG A 4 -21.85 -16.60 -5.16
CA ARG A 4 -21.97 -16.00 -6.51
C ARG A 4 -20.60 -15.64 -7.10
N LEU A 5 -19.61 -15.32 -6.28
CA LEU A 5 -18.24 -15.06 -6.77
C LEU A 5 -17.54 -16.33 -7.25
N ASN A 6 -17.84 -17.48 -6.63
CA ASN A 6 -17.40 -18.78 -7.14
C ASN A 6 -17.98 -19.12 -8.52
N GLN A 7 -19.18 -18.63 -8.85
CA GLN A 7 -19.78 -18.82 -10.18
C GLN A 7 -19.08 -17.99 -11.27
N LEU A 8 -18.34 -16.93 -10.92
CA LEU A 8 -17.69 -16.03 -11.87
C LEU A 8 -16.26 -16.46 -12.27
N ASN A 9 -15.80 -17.67 -11.93
CA ASN A 9 -14.43 -18.14 -12.21
C ASN A 9 -13.30 -17.18 -11.74
N LEU A 10 -13.61 -16.27 -10.80
CA LEU A 10 -12.67 -15.23 -10.34
C LEU A 10 -11.43 -15.82 -9.66
N SER A 11 -11.56 -17.02 -9.08
CA SER A 11 -10.46 -17.74 -8.44
C SER A 11 -9.29 -17.99 -9.40
N ARG A 12 -9.57 -18.28 -10.66
CA ARG A 12 -8.55 -18.49 -11.71
C ARG A 12 -7.75 -17.23 -12.02
N TYR A 13 -8.37 -16.06 -11.87
CA TYR A 13 -7.76 -14.77 -12.19
C TYR A 13 -7.19 -14.04 -10.97
N LYS A 14 -7.31 -14.60 -9.76
CA LYS A 14 -6.88 -13.95 -8.52
C LYS A 14 -5.43 -13.45 -8.60
N THR A 15 -4.49 -14.30 -9.02
CA THR A 15 -3.09 -13.90 -9.16
C THR A 15 -2.92 -12.73 -10.13
N SER A 16 -3.59 -12.78 -11.29
CA SER A 16 -3.51 -11.72 -12.30
C SER A 16 -4.11 -10.41 -11.82
N ILE A 17 -5.23 -10.46 -11.08
CA ILE A 17 -5.86 -9.27 -10.49
C ILE A 17 -4.93 -8.64 -9.45
N LEU A 18 -4.37 -9.45 -8.54
CA LEU A 18 -3.43 -8.98 -7.52
C LEU A 18 -2.20 -8.32 -8.15
N LEU A 19 -1.58 -8.98 -9.14
CA LEU A 19 -0.44 -8.43 -9.87
C LEU A 19 -0.79 -7.16 -10.65
N GLY A 20 -1.92 -7.12 -11.35
CA GLY A 20 -2.37 -5.91 -12.04
C GLY A 20 -2.53 -4.73 -11.08
N PHE A 21 -3.06 -4.99 -9.89
CA PHE A 21 -3.18 -3.99 -8.85
C PHE A 21 -1.82 -3.56 -8.26
N MET A 22 -0.82 -4.46 -8.20
CA MET A 22 0.57 -4.12 -7.85
C MET A 22 1.23 -3.22 -8.90
N ALA A 23 0.99 -3.46 -10.19
CA ALA A 23 1.45 -2.56 -11.25
C ALA A 23 0.87 -1.16 -11.09
N LEU A 24 -0.45 -1.06 -10.80
CA LEU A 24 -1.08 0.23 -10.51
C LEU A 24 -0.47 0.90 -9.26
N ASN A 25 -0.21 0.13 -8.21
CA ASN A 25 0.43 0.64 -6.99
C ASN A 25 1.82 1.21 -7.27
N PHE A 26 2.69 0.47 -7.96
CA PHE A 26 4.01 0.98 -8.33
C PHE A 26 3.93 2.25 -9.17
N LEU A 27 2.99 2.31 -10.13
CA LEU A 27 2.78 3.48 -10.96
C LEU A 27 2.37 4.71 -10.13
N LEU A 28 1.36 4.56 -9.26
CA LEU A 28 0.86 5.66 -8.43
C LEU A 28 1.91 6.11 -7.40
N THR A 29 2.63 5.18 -6.77
CA THR A 29 3.75 5.51 -5.88
C THR A 29 4.89 6.18 -6.65
N GLY A 30 5.15 5.80 -7.90
CA GLY A 30 6.12 6.48 -8.76
C GLY A 30 5.74 7.93 -9.06
N VAL A 31 4.46 8.18 -9.32
CA VAL A 31 3.92 9.55 -9.47
C VAL A 31 4.07 10.34 -8.17
N ASP A 32 3.73 9.75 -7.02
CA ASP A 32 3.87 10.39 -5.71
C ASP A 32 5.33 10.80 -5.42
N VAL A 33 6.27 9.88 -5.65
CA VAL A 33 7.71 10.13 -5.53
C VAL A 33 8.18 11.22 -6.49
N PHE A 34 7.72 11.18 -7.74
CA PHE A 34 8.05 12.21 -8.73
C PHE A 34 7.62 13.60 -8.25
N ILE A 35 6.39 13.71 -7.74
CA ILE A 35 5.85 14.96 -7.23
C ILE A 35 6.67 15.44 -6.02
N ALA A 36 6.86 14.59 -5.02
CA ALA A 36 7.55 14.94 -3.79
C ALA A 36 9.02 15.38 -4.02
N HIS A 37 9.76 14.63 -4.85
CA HIS A 37 11.17 14.94 -5.13
C HIS A 37 11.36 15.94 -6.28
N SER A 38 10.29 16.37 -6.95
CA SER A 38 10.39 17.51 -7.86
C SER A 38 10.69 18.81 -7.11
N GLU A 39 10.25 18.94 -5.85
CA GLU A 39 10.46 20.15 -5.02
C GLU A 39 11.94 20.48 -4.80
N ASN A 40 12.78 19.46 -4.70
CA ASN A 40 14.21 19.61 -4.43
C ASN A 40 15.07 19.22 -5.65
N GLY A 41 14.46 19.02 -6.83
CA GLY A 41 15.15 18.70 -8.07
C GLY A 41 15.80 17.32 -8.10
N PHE A 42 15.22 16.33 -7.40
CA PHE A 42 15.71 14.95 -7.32
C PHE A 42 17.14 14.84 -6.79
N PHE A 43 17.38 15.41 -5.61
CA PHE A 43 18.71 15.51 -5.07
C PHE A 43 19.31 14.13 -4.74
N ARG A 44 20.53 13.86 -5.23
CA ARG A 44 21.32 12.64 -4.95
C ARG A 44 20.59 11.34 -5.31
N TRP A 45 20.16 10.58 -4.31
CA TRP A 45 19.69 9.19 -4.44
C TRP A 45 18.19 9.10 -4.73
N GLU A 46 17.51 10.24 -4.78
CA GLU A 46 16.06 10.33 -4.98
C GLU A 46 15.61 9.91 -6.38
N VAL A 47 16.54 9.82 -7.33
CA VAL A 47 16.31 9.27 -8.69
C VAL A 47 16.11 7.74 -8.67
N ILE A 48 16.61 7.03 -7.64
CA ILE A 48 16.49 5.57 -7.54
C ILE A 48 15.03 5.10 -7.59
N PRO A 49 14.12 5.56 -6.71
CA PRO A 49 12.72 5.14 -6.76
C PRO A 49 12.01 5.56 -8.06
N LEU A 50 12.44 6.67 -8.70
CA LEU A 50 11.89 7.13 -9.98
C LEU A 50 12.24 6.18 -11.15
N ILE A 51 13.43 5.59 -11.15
CA ILE A 51 13.82 4.55 -12.12
C ILE A 51 13.20 3.20 -11.75
N PHE A 52 13.16 2.88 -10.46
CA PHE A 52 12.68 1.59 -9.98
C PHE A 52 11.19 1.38 -10.25
N SER A 53 10.34 2.38 -10.01
CA SER A 53 8.89 2.28 -10.21
C SER A 53 8.50 1.79 -11.62
N PRO A 54 8.91 2.43 -12.73
CA PRO A 54 8.56 1.96 -14.08
C PRO A 54 9.17 0.58 -14.39
N LEU A 55 10.38 0.28 -13.89
CA LEU A 55 10.97 -1.06 -14.04
C LEU A 55 10.12 -2.13 -13.34
N ALA A 56 9.62 -1.84 -12.13
CA ALA A 56 8.73 -2.73 -11.39
C ALA A 56 7.40 -2.93 -12.12
N VAL A 57 6.81 -1.87 -12.69
CA VAL A 57 5.60 -1.98 -13.53
C VAL A 57 5.85 -2.90 -14.72
N VAL A 58 6.94 -2.70 -15.46
CA VAL A 58 7.29 -3.55 -16.62
C VAL A 58 7.49 -5.00 -16.20
N ALA A 59 8.20 -5.25 -15.08
CA ALA A 59 8.41 -6.60 -14.57
C ALA A 59 7.08 -7.29 -14.20
N VAL A 60 6.15 -6.58 -13.56
CA VAL A 60 4.82 -7.08 -13.23
C VAL A 60 4.00 -7.38 -14.49
N LEU A 61 3.99 -6.47 -15.47
CA LEU A 61 3.27 -6.66 -16.73
C LEU A 61 3.86 -7.82 -17.55
N ALA A 62 5.18 -7.95 -17.60
CA ALA A 62 5.85 -9.08 -18.24
C ALA A 62 5.45 -10.41 -17.56
N GLN A 63 5.41 -10.45 -16.22
CA GLN A 63 4.98 -11.63 -15.46
C GLN A 63 3.50 -11.99 -15.73
N LEU A 64 2.64 -10.99 -15.93
CA LEU A 64 1.23 -11.19 -16.30
C LEU A 64 1.07 -11.82 -17.70
N VAL A 65 1.86 -11.36 -18.67
CA VAL A 65 1.75 -11.82 -20.07
C VAL A 65 2.46 -13.16 -20.28
N PHE A 66 3.66 -13.32 -19.70
CA PHE A 66 4.56 -14.46 -19.95
C PHE A 66 4.68 -15.37 -18.71
N GLN A 67 3.55 -15.70 -18.09
CA GLN A 67 3.48 -16.41 -16.80
C GLN A 67 4.25 -17.74 -16.72
N HIS A 68 4.46 -18.42 -17.86
CA HIS A 68 5.17 -19.71 -17.92
C HIS A 68 6.66 -19.58 -18.22
N ASN A 69 7.17 -18.38 -18.50
CA ASN A 69 8.58 -18.18 -18.84
C ASN A 69 9.43 -18.07 -17.56
N ILE A 70 10.38 -18.99 -17.39
CA ILE A 70 11.24 -19.04 -16.19
C ILE A 70 12.13 -17.80 -16.03
N VAL A 71 12.61 -17.23 -17.14
CA VAL A 71 13.45 -16.02 -17.11
C VAL A 71 12.62 -14.85 -16.62
N VAL A 72 11.42 -14.66 -17.17
CA VAL A 72 10.49 -13.60 -16.74
C VAL A 72 10.15 -13.73 -15.26
N LYS A 73 9.86 -14.96 -14.79
CA LYS A 73 9.59 -15.24 -13.37
C LYS A 73 10.77 -14.86 -12.46
N ARG A 74 11.99 -15.25 -12.83
CA ARG A 74 13.20 -14.90 -12.07
C ARG A 74 13.45 -13.40 -12.08
N THR A 75 13.33 -12.75 -13.24
CA THR A 75 13.45 -11.29 -13.35
C THR A 75 12.43 -10.57 -12.48
N PHE A 76 11.16 -10.98 -12.53
CA PHE A 76 10.12 -10.46 -11.65
C PHE A 76 10.51 -10.59 -10.17
N GLN A 77 10.91 -11.78 -9.74
CA GLN A 77 11.31 -12.03 -8.35
C GLN A 77 12.51 -11.16 -7.94
N THR A 78 13.54 -11.05 -8.78
CA THR A 78 14.70 -10.20 -8.53
C THR A 78 14.29 -8.73 -8.41
N VAL A 79 13.48 -8.21 -9.34
CA VAL A 79 13.02 -6.81 -9.31
C VAL A 79 12.20 -6.54 -8.04
N MET A 80 11.32 -7.45 -7.63
CA MET A 80 10.57 -7.26 -6.38
C MET A 80 11.48 -7.30 -5.15
N TRP A 81 12.48 -8.20 -5.08
CA TRP A 81 13.45 -8.18 -3.98
C TRP A 81 14.28 -6.89 -3.95
N VAL A 82 14.68 -6.36 -5.11
CA VAL A 82 15.29 -5.03 -5.20
C VAL A 82 14.34 -3.96 -4.66
N GLY A 83 13.03 -4.05 -4.94
CA GLY A 83 12.03 -3.13 -4.39
C GLY A 83 11.93 -3.16 -2.87
N VAL A 84 12.10 -4.34 -2.24
CA VAL A 84 12.24 -4.46 -0.78
C VAL A 84 13.45 -3.68 -0.28
N VAL A 85 14.60 -3.84 -0.95
CA VAL A 85 15.82 -3.12 -0.60
C VAL A 85 15.65 -1.62 -0.79
N VAL A 86 15.07 -1.17 -1.91
CA VAL A 86 14.80 0.25 -2.19
C VAL A 86 13.95 0.85 -1.09
N GLY A 87 12.88 0.17 -0.65
CA GLY A 87 12.02 0.68 0.40
C GLY A 87 12.69 0.77 1.78
N VAL A 88 13.44 -0.27 2.17
CA VAL A 88 14.16 -0.30 3.46
C VAL A 88 15.28 0.73 3.47
N VAL A 89 16.15 0.74 2.46
CA VAL A 89 17.28 1.68 2.37
C VAL A 89 16.78 3.13 2.23
N GLY A 90 15.73 3.36 1.44
CA GLY A 90 15.12 4.69 1.32
C GLY A 90 14.59 5.20 2.67
N THR A 91 14.02 4.32 3.50
CA THR A 91 13.57 4.68 4.86
C THR A 91 14.74 5.13 5.72
N LEU A 92 15.88 4.44 5.64
CA LEU A 92 17.11 4.84 6.34
C LEU A 92 17.66 6.16 5.81
N PHE A 93 17.61 6.41 4.50
CA PHE A 93 18.01 7.70 3.92
C PHE A 93 17.12 8.84 4.39
N HIS A 94 15.80 8.65 4.50
CA HIS A 94 14.90 9.66 5.07
C HIS A 94 15.22 9.94 6.54
N LEU A 95 15.40 8.88 7.36
CA LEU A 95 15.76 9.02 8.77
C LEU A 95 17.10 9.75 8.97
N THR A 96 18.14 9.36 8.22
CA THR A 96 19.46 9.99 8.29
C THR A 96 19.46 11.42 7.74
N GLY A 97 18.69 11.69 6.70
CA GLY A 97 18.48 13.04 6.19
C GLY A 97 17.80 13.96 7.19
N ASN A 98 16.88 13.43 8.00
CA ASN A 98 16.25 14.18 9.09
C ASN A 98 17.20 14.37 10.29
N ALA A 99 18.15 13.46 10.51
CA ALA A 99 19.10 13.47 11.62
C ALA A 99 20.35 14.34 11.34
N THR A 100 20.15 15.64 11.09
CA THR A 100 21.24 16.57 10.73
C THR A 100 22.14 17.01 11.89
N SER A 101 21.78 16.70 13.13
CA SER A 101 22.58 17.03 14.33
C SER A 101 22.47 15.92 15.39
N SER A 102 23.40 15.90 16.34
CA SER A 102 23.41 14.93 17.44
C SER A 102 22.31 15.14 18.49
N GLN A 103 21.58 16.25 18.43
CA GLN A 103 20.49 16.60 19.36
C GLN A 103 19.19 16.93 18.64
N GLN A 104 18.81 16.12 17.65
CA GLN A 104 17.52 16.29 16.99
C GLN A 104 16.36 15.83 17.88
N SER A 105 15.29 16.63 17.92
CA SER A 105 14.06 16.25 18.62
C SER A 105 13.29 15.18 17.84
N LEU A 106 12.50 14.35 18.54
CA LEU A 106 11.61 13.38 17.89
C LEU A 106 10.64 14.05 16.92
N ASN A 107 10.18 15.26 17.24
CA ASN A 107 9.34 16.05 16.34
C ASN A 107 10.10 16.35 15.03
N SER A 108 11.35 16.81 15.10
CA SER A 108 12.15 17.06 13.90
C SER A 108 12.42 15.80 13.08
N LEU A 109 12.63 14.67 13.75
CA LEU A 109 12.96 13.40 13.09
C LEU A 109 11.76 12.76 12.39
N LEU A 110 10.57 12.84 12.99
CA LEU A 110 9.41 12.04 12.59
C LEU A 110 8.25 12.89 12.06
N VAL A 111 8.06 14.09 12.61
CA VAL A 111 6.90 14.93 12.30
C VAL A 111 7.26 15.94 11.24
N THR A 112 8.26 16.82 11.43
CA THR A 112 8.54 17.91 10.48
C THR A 112 9.55 17.57 9.39
N GLY A 113 10.29 16.47 9.52
CA GLY A 113 11.23 15.99 8.53
C GLY A 113 10.58 15.29 7.32
N SER A 114 11.42 14.68 6.49
CA SER A 114 10.98 13.83 5.38
C SER A 114 10.15 12.63 5.89
N PRO A 115 9.10 12.22 5.17
CA PRO A 115 8.20 11.17 5.63
C PRO A 115 8.90 9.82 5.60
N ILE A 116 9.21 9.26 6.77
CA ILE A 116 9.93 7.98 6.89
C ILE A 116 9.09 6.77 6.46
N ALA A 117 7.75 6.91 6.46
CA ALA A 117 6.83 5.86 6.05
C ALA A 117 6.62 5.80 4.52
N ALA A 118 7.05 6.82 3.77
CA ALA A 118 6.86 6.82 2.32
C ALA A 118 7.75 5.78 1.60
N PRO A 119 9.07 5.67 1.88
CA PRO A 119 9.90 4.70 1.18
C PRO A 119 9.53 3.25 1.50
N ILE A 120 9.15 2.93 2.74
CA ILE A 120 8.81 1.55 3.12
C ILE A 120 7.60 0.99 2.34
N ALA A 121 6.78 1.85 1.72
CA ALA A 121 5.71 1.43 0.82
C ALA A 121 6.22 0.60 -0.36
N PHE A 122 7.40 0.90 -0.92
CA PHE A 122 8.01 0.08 -1.98
C PHE A 122 8.28 -1.35 -1.51
N ALA A 123 8.73 -1.52 -0.27
CA ALA A 123 8.92 -2.84 0.32
C ALA A 123 7.59 -3.56 0.54
N GLY A 124 6.58 -2.85 1.03
CA GLY A 124 5.23 -3.39 1.21
C GLY A 124 4.62 -3.91 -0.10
N ILE A 125 4.62 -3.08 -1.16
CA ILE A 125 4.08 -3.42 -2.49
C ILE A 125 4.88 -4.61 -3.08
N SER A 126 6.21 -4.59 -2.97
CA SER A 126 7.06 -5.67 -3.49
C SER A 126 6.84 -7.00 -2.77
N CYS A 127 6.74 -6.98 -1.43
CA CYS A 127 6.40 -8.15 -0.63
C CYS A 127 5.01 -8.68 -0.97
N TYR A 128 4.04 -7.80 -1.23
CA TYR A 128 2.68 -8.21 -1.60
C TYR A 128 2.66 -8.86 -2.98
N ALA A 129 3.41 -8.33 -3.96
CA ALA A 129 3.57 -8.92 -5.28
C ALA A 129 4.26 -10.30 -5.21
N LEU A 130 5.35 -10.43 -4.44
CA LEU A 130 6.03 -11.71 -4.20
C LEU A 130 5.10 -12.73 -3.54
N ALA A 131 4.39 -12.34 -2.48
CA ALA A 131 3.46 -13.22 -1.78
C ALA A 131 2.30 -13.67 -2.66
N SER A 132 1.84 -12.80 -3.58
CA SER A 132 0.75 -13.09 -4.51
C SER A 132 1.06 -14.24 -5.47
N VAL A 133 2.32 -14.38 -5.88
CA VAL A 133 2.77 -15.43 -6.81
C VAL A 133 3.38 -16.65 -6.11
N HIS A 134 3.94 -16.48 -4.92
CA HIS A 134 4.68 -17.54 -4.23
C HIS A 134 3.78 -18.44 -3.39
N TYR A 135 2.76 -17.88 -2.74
CA TYR A 135 1.84 -18.64 -1.90
C TYR A 135 0.54 -18.95 -2.65
N LEU A 136 -0.17 -20.00 -2.20
CA LEU A 136 -1.52 -20.34 -2.64
C LEU A 136 -2.43 -20.64 -1.44
N GLY A 137 -3.74 -20.68 -1.67
CA GLY A 137 -4.70 -21.15 -0.68
C GLY A 137 -4.82 -20.24 0.55
N THR A 138 -5.05 -20.86 1.71
CA THR A 138 -5.20 -20.15 2.98
C THR A 138 -3.92 -19.43 3.40
N ILE A 139 -2.75 -20.00 3.10
CA ILE A 139 -1.44 -19.39 3.40
C ILE A 139 -1.28 -18.07 2.65
N ARG A 140 -1.61 -18.03 1.35
CA ARG A 140 -1.59 -16.79 0.57
C ARG A 140 -2.46 -15.72 1.22
N ARG A 141 -3.74 -16.04 1.48
CA ARG A 141 -4.66 -15.11 2.14
C ARG A 141 -4.07 -14.56 3.44
N SER A 142 -3.53 -15.41 4.30
CA SER A 142 -2.94 -14.99 5.58
C SER A 142 -1.75 -14.06 5.38
N LYS A 143 -0.80 -14.38 4.48
CA LYS A 143 0.36 -13.52 4.20
C LYS A 143 -0.05 -12.17 3.61
N LEU A 144 -0.99 -12.16 2.66
CA LEU A 144 -1.50 -10.93 2.06
C LEU A 144 -2.23 -10.05 3.10
N LEU A 145 -3.05 -10.64 3.98
CA LEU A 145 -3.73 -9.90 5.05
C LEU A 145 -2.75 -9.34 6.09
N VAL A 146 -1.67 -10.05 6.42
CA VAL A 146 -0.59 -9.50 7.26
C VAL A 146 0.02 -8.27 6.61
N LEU A 147 0.33 -8.34 5.32
CA LEU A 147 0.91 -7.20 4.58
C LEU A 147 -0.07 -6.02 4.47
N VAL A 148 -1.35 -6.28 4.27
CA VAL A 148 -2.40 -5.23 4.29
C VAL A 148 -2.53 -4.61 5.67
N GLY A 149 -2.50 -5.42 6.75
CA GLY A 149 -2.52 -4.93 8.11
C GLY A 149 -1.32 -4.03 8.42
N LEU A 150 -0.11 -4.43 8.01
CA LEU A 150 1.09 -3.59 8.10
C LEU A 150 0.97 -2.31 7.25
N GLY A 151 0.36 -2.39 6.08
CA GLY A 151 0.06 -1.22 5.26
C GLY A 151 -0.88 -0.23 5.95
N PHE A 152 -1.96 -0.71 6.57
CA PHE A 152 -2.86 0.14 7.37
C PHE A 152 -2.15 0.74 8.57
N LEU A 153 -1.29 -0.02 9.26
CA LEU A 153 -0.48 0.51 10.36
C LEU A 153 0.43 1.64 9.88
N GLY A 154 1.11 1.45 8.74
CA GLY A 154 1.93 2.48 8.11
C GLY A 154 1.11 3.72 7.74
N ALA A 155 -0.09 3.55 7.18
CA ALA A 155 -0.99 4.64 6.82
C ALA A 155 -1.50 5.40 8.06
N VAL A 156 -1.81 4.71 9.16
CA VAL A 156 -2.20 5.33 10.44
C VAL A 156 -1.05 6.16 11.01
N ILE A 157 0.18 5.62 10.99
CA ILE A 157 1.37 6.35 11.44
C ILE A 157 1.59 7.59 10.57
N ALA A 158 1.53 7.46 9.24
CA ALA A 158 1.67 8.59 8.33
C ALA A 158 0.61 9.67 8.58
N ALA A 159 -0.68 9.28 8.65
CA ALA A 159 -1.78 10.20 8.92
C ALA A 159 -1.63 10.88 10.31
N PHE A 160 -1.18 10.14 11.32
CA PHE A 160 -0.88 10.72 12.63
C PHE A 160 0.22 11.79 12.54
N LEU A 161 1.35 11.48 11.89
CA LEU A 161 2.48 12.40 11.79
C LEU A 161 2.11 13.64 10.98
N ASP A 162 1.38 13.49 9.88
CA ASP A 162 0.96 14.61 9.03
C ASP A 162 -0.04 15.52 9.74
N HIS A 163 -1.06 14.95 10.40
CA HIS A 163 -2.07 15.77 11.09
C HIS A 163 -1.60 16.29 12.45
N ALA A 164 -0.60 15.66 13.08
CA ALA A 164 0.06 16.19 14.26
C ALA A 164 0.73 17.54 13.99
N ARG A 165 1.22 17.79 12.76
CA ARG A 165 1.76 19.10 12.35
C ARG A 165 0.73 20.23 12.50
N LEU A 166 -0.55 19.91 12.36
CA LEU A 166 -1.67 20.84 12.46
C LEU A 166 -2.42 20.70 13.79
N GLY A 167 -1.89 19.95 14.75
CA GLY A 167 -2.53 19.72 16.04
C GLY A 167 -3.89 19.02 15.94
N PHE A 168 -4.12 18.24 14.89
CA PHE A 168 -5.41 17.59 14.59
C PHE A 168 -6.59 18.57 14.47
N VAL A 169 -6.32 19.79 13.97
CA VAL A 169 -7.37 20.74 13.63
C VAL A 169 -7.67 20.67 12.14
N PRO A 170 -8.92 20.40 11.74
CA PRO A 170 -10.10 20.09 12.56
C PRO A 170 -10.15 18.63 13.07
N SER A 171 -10.88 18.38 14.16
CA SER A 171 -10.85 17.09 14.89
C SER A 171 -11.27 15.86 14.08
N TYR A 172 -11.95 16.02 12.96
CA TYR A 172 -12.29 14.91 12.07
C TYR A 172 -11.05 14.23 11.45
N THR A 173 -9.86 14.85 11.52
CA THR A 173 -8.59 14.21 11.13
C THR A 173 -8.24 13.00 12.00
N LEU A 174 -8.94 12.78 13.13
CA LEU A 174 -8.81 11.58 13.95
C LEU A 174 -9.54 10.35 13.37
N ILE A 175 -10.50 10.54 12.47
CA ILE A 175 -11.27 9.44 11.84
C ILE A 175 -10.35 8.40 11.17
N PRO A 176 -9.40 8.78 10.28
CA PRO A 176 -8.51 7.80 9.65
C PRO A 176 -7.62 7.04 10.64
N LEU A 177 -7.27 7.64 11.78
CA LEU A 177 -6.47 6.96 12.82
C LEU A 177 -7.29 5.84 13.45
N VAL A 178 -8.55 6.11 13.81
CA VAL A 178 -9.44 5.12 14.42
C VAL A 178 -9.80 4.03 13.41
N SER A 179 -10.28 4.40 12.22
CA SER A 179 -10.72 3.43 11.22
C SER A 179 -9.56 2.57 10.71
N GLY A 180 -8.38 3.16 10.50
CA GLY A 180 -7.18 2.45 10.05
C GLY A 180 -6.62 1.51 11.13
N THR A 181 -6.68 1.90 12.40
CA THR A 181 -6.29 1.02 13.51
C THR A 181 -7.21 -0.19 13.59
N LEU A 182 -8.53 0.02 13.46
CA LEU A 182 -9.49 -1.09 13.38
C LEU A 182 -9.20 -2.02 12.19
N ALA A 183 -8.85 -1.46 11.01
CA ALA A 183 -8.49 -2.27 9.85
C ALA A 183 -7.20 -3.06 10.06
N THR A 184 -6.19 -2.46 10.69
CA THR A 184 -4.93 -3.12 11.07
C THR A 184 -5.20 -4.34 11.92
N LEU A 185 -5.96 -4.16 13.01
CA LEU A 185 -6.30 -5.23 13.96
C LEU A 185 -7.16 -6.31 13.30
N ALA A 186 -8.17 -5.93 12.53
CA ALA A 186 -9.04 -6.86 11.83
C ALA A 186 -8.28 -7.72 10.79
N CYS A 187 -7.33 -7.11 10.07
CA CYS A 187 -6.48 -7.82 9.12
C CYS A 187 -5.58 -8.85 9.84
N PHE A 188 -4.91 -8.46 10.93
CA PHE A 188 -4.10 -9.39 11.72
C PHE A 188 -4.94 -10.52 12.33
N TYR A 189 -6.09 -10.18 12.92
CA TYR A 189 -7.00 -11.18 13.48
C TYR A 189 -7.44 -12.19 12.41
N ARG A 190 -7.89 -11.72 11.24
CA ARG A 190 -8.33 -12.61 10.16
C ARG A 190 -7.19 -13.41 9.56
N ALA A 191 -5.98 -12.86 9.48
CA ALA A 191 -4.82 -13.58 8.97
C ALA A 191 -4.46 -14.81 9.80
N HIS A 192 -4.67 -14.76 11.13
CA HIS A 192 -4.36 -15.86 12.05
C HIS A 192 -5.58 -16.74 12.39
N SER A 193 -6.79 -16.31 12.02
CA SER A 193 -8.01 -17.07 12.27
C SER A 193 -8.19 -18.21 11.26
N PRO A 194 -8.48 -19.45 11.70
CA PRO A 194 -8.78 -20.56 10.80
C PRO A 194 -9.95 -20.26 9.86
N ALA A 195 -9.88 -20.77 8.63
CA ALA A 195 -10.86 -20.47 7.59
C ALA A 195 -12.30 -20.88 7.97
N ASN A 196 -12.44 -21.99 8.70
CA ASN A 196 -13.72 -22.68 8.95
C ASN A 196 -14.40 -22.29 10.26
N LEU A 197 -13.75 -21.49 11.11
CA LEU A 197 -14.23 -21.26 12.48
C LEU A 197 -15.06 -20.00 12.65
N ASN A 198 -15.03 -19.04 11.72
CA ASN A 198 -15.70 -17.76 11.95
C ASN A 198 -16.10 -17.03 10.65
N PRO A 199 -17.28 -17.32 10.06
CA PRO A 199 -17.82 -16.54 8.95
C PRO A 199 -18.05 -15.07 9.33
N ASP A 200 -18.41 -14.79 10.58
CA ASP A 200 -18.65 -13.43 11.08
C ASP A 200 -17.37 -12.58 11.03
N ALA A 201 -16.20 -13.17 11.30
CA ALA A 201 -14.92 -12.48 11.17
C ALA A 201 -14.65 -11.94 9.76
N THR A 202 -15.11 -12.65 8.72
CA THR A 202 -14.97 -12.19 7.33
C THR A 202 -15.92 -11.03 7.04
N TYR A 203 -17.14 -11.07 7.59
CA TYR A 203 -18.10 -9.97 7.48
C TYR A 203 -17.64 -8.71 8.22
N ILE A 204 -17.12 -8.87 9.44
CA ILE A 204 -16.55 -7.77 10.24
C ILE A 204 -15.39 -7.13 9.49
N LEU A 205 -14.42 -7.93 9.01
CA LEU A 205 -13.32 -7.41 8.21
C LEU A 205 -13.83 -6.66 6.97
N SER A 206 -14.75 -7.26 6.20
CA SER A 206 -15.28 -6.63 4.99
C SER A 206 -15.97 -5.29 5.29
N SER A 207 -16.71 -5.20 6.39
CA SER A 207 -17.34 -3.96 6.87
C SER A 207 -16.30 -2.89 7.22
N ILE A 208 -15.23 -3.27 7.93
CA ILE A 208 -14.15 -2.35 8.29
C ILE A 208 -13.36 -1.89 7.07
N LEU A 209 -13.11 -2.77 6.08
CA LEU A 209 -12.49 -2.38 4.82
C LEU A 209 -13.39 -1.40 4.04
N THR A 210 -14.70 -1.65 4.02
CA THR A 210 -15.67 -0.75 3.37
C THR A 210 -15.70 0.62 4.04
N LEU A 211 -15.66 0.66 5.38
CA LEU A 211 -15.53 1.90 6.13
C LEU A 211 -14.28 2.66 5.72
N ASN A 212 -13.11 2.00 5.64
CA ASN A 212 -11.86 2.67 5.27
C ASN A 212 -11.84 3.13 3.80
N LEU A 213 -12.54 2.42 2.90
CA LEU A 213 -12.77 2.88 1.54
C LEU A 213 -13.55 4.21 1.53
N VAL A 214 -14.63 4.30 2.33
CA VAL A 214 -15.43 5.53 2.46
C VAL A 214 -14.60 6.66 3.10
N VAL A 215 -13.87 6.36 4.18
CA VAL A 215 -12.99 7.33 4.85
C VAL A 215 -11.94 7.89 3.89
N GLY A 216 -11.32 7.04 3.07
CA GLY A 216 -10.34 7.48 2.08
C GLY A 216 -10.94 8.38 0.99
N ILE A 217 -12.14 8.04 0.49
CA ILE A 217 -12.86 8.88 -0.50
C ILE A 217 -13.24 10.23 0.11
N MET A 218 -13.78 10.24 1.32
CA MET A 218 -14.13 11.48 2.02
C MET A 218 -12.91 12.35 2.31
N GLY A 219 -11.81 11.74 2.78
CA GLY A 219 -10.55 12.43 3.04
C GLY A 219 -9.97 13.04 1.77
N PHE A 220 -10.02 12.34 0.64
CA PHE A 220 -9.63 12.87 -0.66
C PHE A 220 -10.47 14.10 -1.04
N GLY A 221 -11.79 14.02 -0.85
CA GLY A 221 -12.69 15.15 -1.05
C GLY A 221 -12.31 16.35 -0.18
N PHE A 222 -12.07 16.15 1.12
CA PHE A 222 -11.67 17.23 2.03
C PHE A 222 -10.31 17.85 1.67
N HIS A 223 -9.33 17.04 1.25
CA HIS A 223 -8.04 17.56 0.77
C HIS A 223 -8.24 18.43 -0.49
N LEU A 224 -9.01 17.94 -1.46
CA LEU A 224 -9.29 18.68 -2.70
C LEU A 224 -10.05 19.99 -2.42
N PHE A 225 -11.10 19.94 -1.58
CA PHE A 225 -11.84 21.15 -1.20
C PHE A 225 -10.95 22.14 -0.44
N GLY A 226 -10.05 21.66 0.43
CA GLY A 226 -9.08 22.49 1.13
C GLY A 226 -8.12 23.22 0.19
N ASP A 227 -7.67 22.58 -0.88
CA ASP A 227 -6.78 23.20 -1.88
C ASP A 227 -7.48 24.24 -2.75
N LEU A 228 -8.75 23.98 -3.09
CA LEU A 228 -9.61 24.89 -3.84
C LEU A 228 -10.15 26.05 -2.96
N ALA A 229 -10.17 25.88 -1.64
CA ALA A 229 -10.65 26.92 -0.73
C ALA A 229 -9.78 28.19 -0.84
N GLY A 230 -10.42 29.32 -1.12
CA GLY A 230 -9.76 30.63 -1.26
C GLY A 230 -9.03 30.86 -2.58
N ALA A 231 -9.00 29.89 -3.50
CA ALA A 231 -8.54 30.09 -4.88
C ALA A 231 -9.68 29.70 -5.82
N GLN A 232 -10.26 30.65 -6.57
CA GLN A 232 -11.30 30.33 -7.58
C GLN A 232 -10.74 29.56 -8.80
N THR A 233 -9.52 29.02 -8.69
CA THR A 233 -8.75 28.36 -9.74
C THR A 233 -7.91 27.24 -9.15
N VAL A 234 -7.62 26.22 -9.96
CA VAL A 234 -6.68 25.14 -9.60
C VAL A 234 -5.27 25.71 -9.49
N VAL A 235 -4.67 25.63 -8.30
CA VAL A 235 -3.26 26.00 -8.07
C VAL A 235 -2.46 24.71 -7.88
N TRP A 236 -1.74 24.30 -8.92
CA TRP A 236 -0.97 23.04 -8.94
C TRP A 236 -0.03 22.90 -7.74
N ALA A 237 0.65 23.98 -7.35
CA ALA A 237 1.54 23.97 -6.18
C ALA A 237 0.82 23.60 -4.87
N ARG A 238 -0.46 23.94 -4.69
CA ARG A 238 -1.21 23.57 -3.48
C ARG A 238 -1.54 22.08 -3.46
N ILE A 239 -2.01 21.58 -4.59
CA ILE A 239 -2.36 20.17 -4.79
C ILE A 239 -1.14 19.25 -4.64
N MET A 240 0.02 19.70 -5.14
CA MET A 240 1.25 18.92 -5.15
C MET A 240 1.94 18.94 -3.79
N TYR A 241 1.97 20.08 -3.10
CA TYR A 241 2.92 20.32 -1.99
C TYR A 241 2.26 20.60 -0.64
N ARG A 242 0.94 20.83 -0.59
CA ARG A 242 0.26 21.24 0.64
C ARG A 242 -0.67 20.18 1.21
N ASN A 243 -1.63 19.69 0.42
CA ASN A 243 -2.53 18.61 0.82
C ASN A 243 -2.34 17.41 -0.10
N PRO A 244 -1.48 16.44 0.26
CA PRO A 244 -1.22 15.30 -0.61
C PRO A 244 -2.52 14.53 -0.88
N LEU A 245 -2.96 14.53 -2.14
CA LEU A 245 -4.20 13.87 -2.57
C LEU A 245 -4.15 12.34 -2.41
N LEU A 246 -2.95 11.76 -2.54
CA LEU A 246 -2.77 10.32 -2.50
C LEU A 246 -2.80 9.75 -1.08
N GLY A 247 -2.55 10.57 -0.05
CA GLY A 247 -2.59 10.16 1.35
C GLY A 247 -3.94 9.53 1.76
N PRO A 248 -5.07 10.23 1.58
CA PRO A 248 -6.39 9.65 1.84
C PRO A 248 -6.72 8.44 0.96
N LEU A 249 -6.30 8.47 -0.32
CA LEU A 249 -6.54 7.36 -1.24
C LEU A 249 -5.74 6.09 -0.89
N LEU A 250 -4.68 6.19 -0.08
CA LEU A 250 -3.98 5.03 0.46
C LEU A 250 -4.91 4.12 1.29
N PHE A 251 -5.86 4.69 2.05
CA PHE A 251 -6.85 3.91 2.78
C PHE A 251 -7.79 3.14 1.84
N CYS A 252 -8.16 3.75 0.71
CA CYS A 252 -8.94 3.07 -0.33
C CYS A 252 -8.13 1.91 -0.94
N ASN A 253 -6.87 2.19 -1.28
CA ASN A 253 -5.96 1.21 -1.87
C ASN A 253 -5.77 -0.01 -0.96
N LEU A 254 -5.50 0.20 0.33
CA LEU A 254 -5.34 -0.88 1.31
C LEU A 254 -6.65 -1.62 1.58
N ALA A 255 -7.79 -0.92 1.59
CA ALA A 255 -9.10 -1.56 1.71
C ALA A 255 -9.38 -2.50 0.54
N LEU A 256 -9.08 -2.06 -0.69
CA LEU A 256 -9.20 -2.88 -1.90
C LEU A 256 -8.25 -4.07 -1.85
N LEU A 257 -6.98 -3.88 -1.47
CA LEU A 257 -6.03 -4.99 -1.29
C LEU A 257 -6.50 -6.01 -0.26
N GLY A 258 -7.05 -5.55 0.86
CA GLY A 258 -7.65 -6.42 1.87
C GLY A 258 -8.80 -7.24 1.28
N GLY A 259 -9.70 -6.60 0.51
CA GLY A 259 -10.81 -7.26 -0.16
C GLY A 259 -10.35 -8.27 -1.22
N LEU A 260 -9.38 -7.90 -2.05
CA LEU A 260 -8.78 -8.79 -3.05
C LEU A 260 -8.10 -10.01 -2.41
N SER A 261 -7.51 -9.84 -1.22
CA SER A 261 -6.90 -10.93 -0.45
C SER A 261 -7.94 -11.99 -0.05
N LEU A 262 -9.20 -11.60 0.15
CA LEU A 262 -10.31 -12.48 0.52
C LEU A 262 -10.96 -13.19 -0.67
N LEU A 263 -10.57 -12.89 -1.91
CA LEU A 263 -11.12 -13.58 -3.08
C LEU A 263 -10.90 -15.10 -2.99
N PRO A 264 -11.81 -15.90 -3.55
CA PRO A 264 -11.67 -17.36 -3.58
C PRO A 264 -10.35 -17.80 -4.21
N GLU A 265 -9.77 -18.86 -3.66
CA GLU A 265 -8.55 -19.48 -4.18
C GLU A 265 -8.92 -20.53 -5.23
N PRO A 266 -8.11 -20.74 -6.28
CA PRO A 266 -8.32 -21.84 -7.21
C PRO A 266 -8.07 -23.17 -6.49
N ASP A 267 -8.83 -24.22 -6.85
CA ASP A 267 -8.63 -25.55 -6.30
C ASP A 267 -7.21 -26.03 -6.60
N VAL A 268 -6.42 -26.25 -5.55
CA VAL A 268 -5.09 -26.84 -5.66
C VAL A 268 -5.31 -28.33 -5.96
N ARG A 269 -5.10 -28.75 -7.21
CA ARG A 269 -5.06 -30.20 -7.52
C ARG A 269 -3.90 -30.82 -6.74
N HIS A 270 -4.14 -31.96 -6.10
CA HIS A 270 -3.20 -32.65 -5.20
C HIS A 270 -1.81 -33.03 -5.80
N GLY A 271 -1.51 -32.68 -7.07
CA GLY A 271 -0.22 -32.94 -7.72
C GLY A 271 0.75 -31.75 -7.76
N ASP A 272 0.32 -30.53 -7.44
CA ASP A 272 1.14 -29.32 -7.66
C ASP A 272 1.97 -28.87 -6.44
N VAL A 273 1.89 -29.60 -5.31
CA VAL A 273 2.73 -29.33 -4.14
C VAL A 273 4.08 -30.02 -4.34
N LYS A 274 5.00 -29.36 -5.05
CA LYS A 274 6.43 -29.61 -4.84
C LYS A 274 6.84 -28.88 -3.56
N ILE A 275 7.01 -29.65 -2.50
CA ILE A 275 7.72 -29.21 -1.30
C ILE A 275 9.19 -29.10 -1.71
N GLU A 276 9.65 -27.88 -1.93
CA GLU A 276 11.07 -27.50 -1.89
C GLU A 276 11.22 -26.35 -0.88
#